data_AF-A0A8C9T1E4-F1
#
_entry.id   AF-A0A8C9T1E4-F1
#
_cell.length_a   1.000
_cell.length_b   1.000
_cell.length_c   1.000
_cell.angle_alpha   90.00
_cell.angle_beta   90.00
_cell.angle_gamma   90.00
#
_symmetry.space_group_name_H-M   'P 1'
#
loop_
_entity.id
_entity.type
_entity.pdbx_description
1 polymer ?
#
loop_
_entity_poly.entity_id
_entity_poly.type
_entity_poly.pdbx_seq_one_letter_code
_entity_poly.pdbx_strand_id
1 'polypeptide(L)'
;MCCSWVMKFLALSRELDATATVLANRQDESEQSRKKLIDQSREFKKNTPEDLRKQVAPLLKSFQAEIDALSKRSKEAEAAFLNVYKRLIDVPDPVPALEAGQQLQQKVQRMHDVETENQKLRETLEEYNKEFAEVKNQEVTIKALKEKIREYEQTLRSQAESLAQQKEQQLHSDYAEKESTMVQKKKKKTHAGCFCLPALETTQAELFDLKTKYDEETTAKNEFHIGTLRMRSQQCVCVCVCVCVMCKNVQEEAMEVLSRSSLEVELSAKEREVVQLVEDVQRLQASLTKLRETSSSQISQLEQQLNTKNSTLRQLEEKLKEQADYEEANHCPLFLPKDSAKPLEVLLLEKNRNLQSENASLRIANSDLSGRYTELQREFSEAVRTSGEQKELILKLEHDLSTIQALSSLPRPDAEGADFGNLGKIPEPIKEATALFPGSGVQPQAELPQGQMDSLLSIISSQRERFRARNQELEAESRSLHQTMQALQTELDSLRADNIKLYEKIKFLQSYPGRAGGSDDTVMRYSSQYEERLDPFASFSKRERQRRYLSLSPWDKATLSMGRVILSNKMARTIAFFYTILLHCLVFLVLYKTAWSESIGRDCAAYCAKKYSDHLHRFHENGDNGDMWQ
;
A
#
# COMPACT_ATOMS: atom_id res chain seq x y z
N MET A 1 20.50 -28.76 -16.65
CA MET A 1 21.70 -29.38 -16.02
C MET A 1 21.32 -30.42 -14.96
N CYS A 2 20.39 -30.15 -14.04
CA CYS A 2 20.00 -31.10 -12.97
C CYS A 2 19.54 -32.49 -13.46
N CYS A 3 18.67 -32.58 -14.48
CA CYS A 3 18.22 -33.90 -14.97
C CYS A 3 19.36 -34.78 -15.52
N SER A 4 20.38 -34.18 -16.15
CA SER A 4 21.54 -34.94 -16.63
C SER A 4 22.42 -35.43 -15.47
N TRP A 5 22.46 -34.69 -14.37
CA TRP A 5 23.25 -35.06 -13.19
C TRP A 5 22.58 -36.20 -12.42
N VAL A 6 21.26 -36.10 -12.22
CA VAL A 6 20.44 -37.16 -11.59
C VAL A 6 20.53 -38.47 -12.36
N MET A 7 20.38 -38.44 -13.69
CA MET A 7 20.47 -39.64 -14.53
C MET A 7 21.86 -40.29 -14.47
N LYS A 8 22.93 -39.48 -14.47
CA LYS A 8 24.31 -40.00 -14.38
C LYS A 8 24.62 -40.56 -12.99
N PHE A 9 24.13 -39.92 -11.94
CA PHE A 9 24.28 -40.40 -10.56
C PHE A 9 23.54 -41.72 -10.36
N LEU A 10 22.31 -41.86 -10.88
CA LEU A 10 21.57 -43.12 -10.81
C LEU A 10 22.29 -44.27 -11.53
N ALA A 11 22.84 -44.00 -12.72
CA ALA A 11 23.60 -44.99 -13.47
C ALA A 11 24.87 -45.42 -12.72
N LEU A 12 25.60 -44.46 -12.15
CA LEU A 12 26.78 -44.71 -11.34
C LEU A 12 26.45 -45.50 -10.06
N SER A 13 25.35 -45.18 -9.39
CA SER A 13 24.86 -45.90 -8.20
C SER A 13 24.59 -47.36 -8.54
N ARG A 14 23.91 -47.64 -9.66
CA ARG A 14 23.65 -49.01 -10.13
C ARG A 14 24.93 -49.80 -10.41
N GLU A 15 25.92 -49.16 -11.04
CA GLU A 15 27.20 -49.79 -11.37
C GLU A 15 28.01 -50.10 -10.09
N LEU A 16 27.97 -49.19 -9.13
CA LEU A 16 28.56 -49.37 -7.80
C LEU A 16 27.91 -50.51 -7.01
N ASP A 17 26.57 -50.59 -6.99
CA ASP A 17 25.81 -51.67 -6.34
C ASP A 17 26.17 -53.05 -6.94
N ALA A 18 26.23 -53.12 -8.27
CA ALA A 18 26.61 -54.34 -8.97
C ALA A 18 28.05 -54.77 -8.64
N THR A 19 28.97 -53.80 -8.60
CA THR A 19 30.38 -54.05 -8.26
C THR A 19 30.53 -54.49 -6.80
N ALA A 20 29.81 -53.87 -5.86
CA ALA A 20 29.80 -54.25 -4.45
C ALA A 20 29.29 -55.69 -4.26
N THR A 21 28.25 -56.09 -4.99
CA THR A 21 27.71 -57.46 -4.96
C THR A 21 28.73 -58.48 -5.45
N VAL A 22 29.42 -58.18 -6.57
CA VAL A 22 30.48 -59.05 -7.10
C VAL A 22 31.66 -59.14 -6.14
N LEU A 23 32.00 -58.04 -5.46
CA LEU A 23 33.08 -58.00 -4.48
C LEU A 23 32.81 -58.92 -3.29
N ALA A 24 31.58 -58.93 -2.77
CA ALA A 24 31.17 -59.82 -1.68
C ALA A 24 31.33 -61.30 -2.08
N ASN A 25 30.87 -61.68 -3.27
CA ASN A 25 31.06 -63.05 -3.78
C ASN A 25 32.54 -63.43 -3.91
N ARG A 26 33.38 -62.49 -4.37
CA ARG A 26 34.84 -62.72 -4.49
C ARG A 26 35.54 -62.88 -3.14
N GLN A 27 35.09 -62.15 -2.10
CA GLN A 27 35.58 -62.34 -0.74
C GLN A 27 35.31 -63.77 -0.25
N ASP A 28 34.08 -64.25 -0.42
CA ASP A 28 33.70 -65.62 -0.02
C ASP A 28 34.51 -66.69 -0.78
N GLU A 29 34.68 -66.53 -2.09
CA GLU A 29 35.49 -67.43 -2.92
C GLU A 29 36.98 -67.42 -2.51
N SER A 30 37.54 -66.25 -2.21
CA SER A 30 38.92 -66.11 -1.74
C SER A 30 39.14 -66.77 -0.38
N GLU A 31 38.17 -66.69 0.54
CA GLU A 31 38.27 -67.34 1.85
C GLU A 31 38.16 -68.87 1.72
N GLN A 32 37.26 -69.37 0.87
CA GLN A 32 37.13 -70.80 0.59
C GLN A 32 38.37 -71.37 -0.09
N SER A 33 38.92 -70.68 -1.09
CA SER A 33 40.13 -71.12 -1.80
C SER A 33 41.36 -71.13 -0.89
N ARG A 34 41.51 -70.12 -0.02
CA ARG A 34 42.56 -70.10 1.02
C ARG A 34 42.44 -71.29 1.97
N LYS A 35 41.22 -71.64 2.41
CA LYS A 35 40.99 -72.81 3.27
C LYS A 35 41.39 -74.11 2.56
N LYS A 36 40.99 -74.30 1.30
CA LYS A 36 41.38 -75.47 0.48
C LYS A 36 42.90 -75.58 0.33
N LEU A 37 43.61 -74.47 0.10
CA LEU A 37 45.08 -74.43 0.01
C LEU A 37 45.76 -74.84 1.32
N ILE A 38 45.23 -74.39 2.46
CA ILE A 38 45.74 -74.79 3.78
C ILE A 38 45.56 -76.30 3.99
N ASP A 39 44.40 -76.85 3.64
CA ASP A 39 44.11 -78.28 3.77
C ASP A 39 45.01 -79.12 2.86
N GLN A 40 45.20 -78.71 1.60
CA GLN A 40 46.14 -79.36 0.67
C GLN A 40 47.59 -79.29 1.16
N SER A 41 48.01 -78.17 1.75
CA SER A 41 49.35 -78.01 2.34
C SER A 41 49.56 -78.93 3.57
N ARG A 42 48.52 -79.14 4.37
CA ARG A 42 48.54 -80.13 5.48
C ARG A 42 48.61 -81.56 4.96
N GLU A 43 47.81 -81.90 3.96
CA GLU A 43 47.81 -83.22 3.30
C GLU A 43 49.19 -83.54 2.72
N PHE A 44 49.79 -82.58 2.01
CA PHE A 44 51.15 -82.70 1.48
C PHE A 44 52.17 -82.95 2.59
N LYS A 45 52.11 -82.22 3.71
CA LYS A 45 53.02 -82.44 4.84
C LYS A 45 52.87 -83.82 5.48
N LYS A 46 51.67 -84.38 5.50
CA LYS A 46 51.37 -85.69 6.11
C LYS A 46 51.87 -86.85 5.25
N ASN A 47 51.74 -86.73 3.92
CA ASN A 47 51.97 -87.84 2.98
C ASN A 47 53.36 -87.83 2.32
N THR A 48 54.24 -86.88 2.69
CA THR A 48 55.55 -86.68 2.02
C THR A 48 56.74 -87.04 2.94
N PRO A 49 57.76 -87.76 2.43
CA PRO A 49 58.98 -88.07 3.17
C PRO A 49 59.74 -86.82 3.65
N GLU A 50 60.47 -86.95 4.75
CA GLU A 50 60.98 -85.82 5.54
C GLU A 50 62.06 -85.00 4.83
N ASP A 51 62.91 -85.64 4.03
CA ASP A 51 63.98 -84.97 3.28
C ASP A 51 63.43 -84.06 2.17
N LEU A 52 62.40 -84.53 1.46
CA LEU A 52 61.70 -83.72 0.45
C LEU A 52 60.93 -82.56 1.10
N ARG A 53 60.35 -82.79 2.28
CA ARG A 53 59.73 -81.72 3.09
C ARG A 53 60.71 -80.60 3.43
N LYS A 54 61.96 -80.93 3.80
CA LYS A 54 62.98 -79.93 4.12
C LYS A 54 63.37 -79.08 2.90
N GLN A 55 63.45 -79.68 1.71
CA GLN A 55 63.77 -78.97 0.46
C GLN A 55 62.62 -78.07 -0.02
N VAL A 56 61.37 -78.51 0.13
CA VAL A 56 60.18 -77.77 -0.35
C VAL A 56 59.69 -76.74 0.67
N ALA A 57 60.02 -76.88 1.97
CA ALA A 57 59.56 -75.98 3.02
C ALA A 57 59.88 -74.49 2.81
N PRO A 58 61.10 -74.08 2.35
CA PRO A 58 61.39 -72.68 2.05
C PRO A 58 60.49 -72.13 0.93
N LEU A 59 60.25 -72.93 -0.12
CA LEU A 59 59.40 -72.57 -1.24
C LEU A 59 57.93 -72.40 -0.80
N LEU A 60 57.39 -73.35 -0.04
CA LEU A 60 56.04 -73.26 0.54
C LEU A 60 55.88 -72.04 1.45
N LYS A 61 56.89 -71.71 2.27
CA LYS A 61 56.88 -70.50 3.10
C LYS A 61 56.90 -69.23 2.26
N SER A 62 57.66 -69.20 1.16
CA SER A 62 57.69 -68.06 0.23
C SER A 62 56.34 -67.85 -0.46
N PHE A 63 55.71 -68.92 -0.97
CA PHE A 63 54.36 -68.84 -1.53
C PHE A 63 53.31 -68.43 -0.51
N GLN A 64 53.39 -68.94 0.72
CA GLN A 64 52.50 -68.55 1.80
C GLN A 64 52.61 -67.04 2.10
N ALA A 65 53.84 -66.53 2.20
CA ALA A 65 54.09 -65.10 2.43
C ALA A 65 53.53 -64.23 1.30
N GLU A 66 53.71 -64.62 0.04
CA GLU A 66 53.17 -63.89 -1.12
C GLU A 66 51.63 -63.95 -1.15
N ILE A 67 51.01 -65.10 -0.88
CA ILE A 67 49.55 -65.24 -0.81
C ILE A 67 48.97 -64.39 0.32
N ASP A 68 49.62 -64.37 1.48
CA ASP A 68 49.16 -63.56 2.62
C ASP A 68 49.34 -62.05 2.34
N ALA A 69 50.42 -61.64 1.67
CA ALA A 69 50.62 -60.26 1.21
C ALA A 69 49.58 -59.84 0.15
N LEU A 70 49.28 -60.72 -0.81
CA LEU A 70 48.28 -60.48 -1.84
C LEU A 70 46.87 -60.39 -1.24
N SER A 71 46.55 -61.29 -0.30
CA SER A 71 45.29 -61.27 0.46
C SER A 71 45.13 -59.99 1.26
N LYS A 72 46.20 -59.51 1.93
CA LYS A 72 46.19 -58.25 2.67
C LYS A 72 45.90 -57.06 1.77
N ARG A 73 46.61 -56.96 0.64
CA ARG A 73 46.43 -55.90 -0.35
C ARG A 73 45.03 -55.92 -0.99
N SER A 74 44.48 -57.11 -1.25
CA SER A 74 43.09 -57.26 -1.75
C SER A 74 42.09 -56.74 -0.73
N LYS A 75 42.21 -57.16 0.55
CA LYS A 75 41.33 -56.71 1.64
C LYS A 75 41.39 -55.20 1.85
N GLU A 76 42.57 -54.59 1.75
CA GLU A 76 42.74 -53.13 1.85
C GLU A 76 42.07 -52.40 0.68
N ALA A 77 42.21 -52.89 -0.56
CA ALA A 77 41.56 -52.32 -1.73
C ALA A 77 40.03 -52.47 -1.68
N GLU A 78 39.54 -53.63 -1.28
CA GLU A 78 38.11 -53.92 -1.08
C GLU A 78 37.51 -53.02 0.01
N ALA A 79 38.20 -52.86 1.13
CA ALA A 79 37.77 -51.97 2.21
C ALA A 79 37.75 -50.50 1.78
N ALA A 80 38.73 -50.06 0.99
CA ALA A 80 38.75 -48.70 0.43
C ALA A 80 37.55 -48.47 -0.50
N PHE A 81 37.25 -49.42 -1.38
CA PHE A 81 36.07 -49.35 -2.25
C PHE A 81 34.77 -49.28 -1.45
N LEU A 82 34.58 -50.19 -0.47
CA LEU A 82 33.36 -50.22 0.34
C LEU A 82 33.17 -48.96 1.19
N ASN A 83 34.26 -48.35 1.66
CA ASN A 83 34.20 -47.06 2.35
C ASN A 83 33.69 -45.95 1.44
N VAL A 84 34.20 -45.86 0.21
CA VAL A 84 33.75 -44.86 -0.78
C VAL A 84 32.31 -45.13 -1.20
N TYR A 85 31.99 -46.39 -1.50
CA TYR A 85 30.64 -46.84 -1.83
C TYR A 85 29.63 -46.41 -0.77
N LYS A 86 29.87 -46.74 0.50
CA LYS A 86 28.98 -46.37 1.61
C LYS A 86 28.74 -44.86 1.68
N ARG A 87 29.80 -44.05 1.52
CA ARG A 87 29.67 -42.59 1.51
C ARG A 87 28.86 -42.05 0.34
N LEU A 88 28.89 -42.73 -0.81
CA LEU A 88 28.13 -42.32 -1.99
C LEU A 88 26.66 -42.70 -1.90
N ILE A 89 26.32 -43.89 -1.39
CA ILE A 89 24.91 -44.31 -1.28
C ILE A 89 24.17 -43.55 -0.18
N ASP A 90 24.88 -43.13 0.87
CA ASP A 90 24.31 -42.38 2.00
C ASP A 90 24.03 -40.91 1.64
N VAL A 91 24.38 -40.45 0.43
CA VAL A 91 24.10 -39.08 -0.01
C VAL A 91 22.59 -38.92 -0.22
N PRO A 92 21.92 -38.03 0.52
CA PRO A 92 20.48 -37.80 0.37
C PRO A 92 20.16 -37.24 -1.02
N ASP A 93 18.97 -37.56 -1.54
CA ASP A 93 18.48 -37.06 -2.81
C ASP A 93 18.53 -35.52 -2.83
N PRO A 94 19.23 -34.89 -3.80
CA PRO A 94 19.30 -33.43 -3.89
C PRO A 94 18.01 -32.78 -4.41
N VAL A 95 17.08 -33.54 -4.99
CA VAL A 95 15.85 -33.00 -5.60
C VAL A 95 14.98 -32.23 -4.60
N PRO A 96 14.64 -32.76 -3.41
CA PRO A 96 13.86 -32.03 -2.41
C PRO A 96 14.54 -30.73 -1.94
N ALA A 97 15.86 -30.74 -1.77
CA ALA A 97 16.61 -29.56 -1.36
C ALA A 97 16.62 -28.48 -2.46
N LEU A 98 16.73 -28.90 -3.73
CA LEU A 98 16.66 -28.00 -4.88
C LEU A 98 15.25 -27.43 -5.08
N GLU A 99 14.21 -28.24 -4.90
CA GLU A 99 12.81 -27.78 -4.94
C GLU A 99 12.53 -26.76 -3.84
N ALA A 100 12.98 -27.02 -2.61
CA ALA A 100 12.89 -26.06 -1.51
C ALA A 100 13.64 -24.75 -1.84
N GLY A 101 14.85 -24.84 -2.40
CA GLY A 101 15.62 -23.70 -2.86
C GLY A 101 14.90 -22.90 -3.95
N GLN A 102 14.29 -23.58 -4.92
CA GLN A 102 13.51 -22.94 -5.99
C GLN A 102 12.27 -22.24 -5.43
N GLN A 103 11.56 -22.85 -4.48
CA GLN A 103 10.41 -22.22 -3.82
C GLN A 103 10.83 -20.98 -3.02
N LEU A 104 11.97 -21.05 -2.32
CA LEU A 104 12.52 -19.91 -1.59
C LEU A 104 12.88 -18.78 -2.55
N GLN A 105 13.50 -19.09 -3.68
CA GLN A 105 13.84 -18.10 -4.71
C GLN A 105 12.59 -17.44 -5.31
N GLN A 106 11.52 -18.19 -5.55
CA GLN A 106 10.24 -17.62 -5.97
C GLN A 106 9.61 -16.73 -4.90
N LYS A 107 9.73 -17.09 -3.62
CA LYS A 107 9.26 -16.24 -2.50
C LYS A 107 10.06 -14.93 -2.43
N VAL A 108 11.39 -14.99 -2.57
CA VAL A 108 12.25 -13.81 -2.59
C VAL A 108 11.90 -12.89 -3.76
N GLN A 109 11.65 -13.44 -4.95
CA GLN A 109 11.23 -12.63 -6.10
C GLN A 109 9.91 -11.90 -5.82
N ARG A 110 8.91 -12.58 -5.28
CA ARG A 110 7.62 -11.96 -4.92
C ARG A 110 7.77 -10.89 -3.84
N MET A 111 8.63 -11.12 -2.86
CA MET A 111 8.92 -10.14 -1.81
C MET A 111 9.53 -8.88 -2.41
N HIS A 112 10.49 -9.02 -3.33
CA HIS A 112 11.10 -7.89 -4.02
C HIS A 112 10.07 -7.11 -4.86
N ASP A 113 9.19 -7.82 -5.58
CA ASP A 113 8.12 -7.17 -6.35
C ASP A 113 7.21 -6.32 -5.43
N VAL A 114 6.81 -6.86 -4.27
CA VAL A 114 5.99 -6.16 -3.27
C VAL A 114 6.73 -4.98 -2.65
N GLU A 115 8.03 -5.11 -2.35
CA GLU A 115 8.86 -4.01 -1.83
C GLU A 115 8.92 -2.85 -2.84
N THR A 116 9.11 -3.15 -4.13
CA THR A 116 9.13 -2.11 -5.17
C THR A 116 7.77 -1.42 -5.35
N GLU A 117 6.67 -2.16 -5.19
CA GLU A 117 5.33 -1.58 -5.20
C GLU A 117 5.09 -0.69 -3.98
N ASN A 118 5.50 -1.14 -2.78
CA ASN A 118 5.38 -0.37 -1.56
C ASN A 118 6.16 0.95 -1.63
N GLN A 119 7.37 0.91 -2.19
CA GLN A 119 8.18 2.09 -2.42
C GLN A 119 7.49 3.09 -3.36
N LYS A 120 6.94 2.63 -4.48
CA LYS A 120 6.18 3.49 -5.41
C LYS A 120 4.93 4.10 -4.76
N LEU A 121 4.22 3.33 -3.95
CA LEU A 121 3.06 3.83 -3.21
C LEU A 121 3.45 4.91 -2.19
N ARG A 122 4.60 4.76 -1.52
CA ARG A 122 5.13 5.79 -0.61
C ARG A 122 5.51 7.06 -1.37
N GLU A 123 6.19 6.94 -2.49
CA GLU A 123 6.52 8.09 -3.36
C GLU A 123 5.26 8.80 -3.84
N THR A 124 4.23 8.05 -4.26
CA THR A 124 2.94 8.62 -4.68
C THR A 124 2.23 9.34 -3.52
N LEU A 125 2.27 8.79 -2.31
CA LEU A 125 1.72 9.45 -1.12
C LEU A 125 2.47 10.73 -0.76
N GLU A 126 3.80 10.75 -0.93
CA GLU A 126 4.61 11.94 -0.69
C GLU A 126 4.32 13.04 -1.72
N GLU A 127 4.16 12.68 -2.99
CA GLU A 127 3.70 13.59 -4.05
C GLU A 127 2.33 14.18 -3.72
N TYR A 128 1.34 13.36 -3.35
CA TYR A 128 0.03 13.86 -2.94
C TYR A 128 0.10 14.77 -1.72
N ASN A 129 0.90 14.42 -0.71
CA ASN A 129 1.08 15.29 0.46
C ASN A 129 1.66 16.66 0.09
N LYS A 130 2.58 16.69 -0.88
CA LYS A 130 3.14 17.95 -1.41
C LYS A 130 2.06 18.76 -2.13
N GLU A 131 1.27 18.12 -3.00
CA GLU A 131 0.13 18.79 -3.67
C GLU A 131 -0.87 19.34 -2.65
N PHE A 132 -1.20 18.59 -1.59
CA PHE A 132 -2.05 19.06 -0.50
C PHE A 132 -1.48 20.29 0.21
N ALA A 133 -0.16 20.33 0.44
CA ALA A 133 0.49 21.49 1.05
C ALA A 133 0.42 22.73 0.14
N GLU A 134 0.60 22.55 -1.18
CA GLU A 134 0.47 23.62 -2.18
C GLU A 134 -0.96 24.18 -2.23
N VAL A 135 -1.97 23.30 -2.26
CA VAL A 135 -3.38 23.71 -2.23
C VAL A 135 -3.71 24.49 -0.96
N LYS A 136 -3.21 24.05 0.20
CA LYS A 136 -3.40 24.76 1.47
C LYS A 136 -2.78 26.15 1.46
N ASN A 137 -1.62 26.32 0.81
CA ASN A 137 -0.99 27.63 0.63
C ASN A 137 -1.81 28.54 -0.32
N GLN A 138 -2.34 27.97 -1.40
CA GLN A 138 -3.25 28.69 -2.29
C GLN A 138 -4.51 29.17 -1.56
N GLU A 139 -5.06 28.40 -0.62
CA GLU A 139 -6.21 28.82 0.19
C GLU A 139 -5.92 30.09 1.02
N VAL A 140 -4.70 30.23 1.56
CA VAL A 140 -4.26 31.44 2.27
C VAL A 140 -4.23 32.63 1.33
N THR A 141 -3.69 32.44 0.12
CA THR A 141 -3.63 33.48 -0.92
C THR A 141 -5.03 33.93 -1.35
N ILE A 142 -5.94 32.97 -1.54
CA ILE A 142 -7.35 33.25 -1.88
C ILE A 142 -8.04 34.04 -0.77
N LYS A 143 -7.81 33.71 0.50
CA LYS A 143 -8.36 34.46 1.64
C LYS A 143 -7.85 35.91 1.64
N ALA A 144 -6.56 36.12 1.43
CA ALA A 144 -5.98 37.46 1.36
C ALA A 144 -6.53 38.29 0.19
N LEU A 145 -6.70 37.68 -0.99
CA LEU A 145 -7.30 38.34 -2.15
C LEU A 145 -8.78 38.69 -1.91
N LYS A 146 -9.56 37.78 -1.30
CA LYS A 146 -10.96 38.05 -0.94
C LYS A 146 -11.08 39.22 0.05
N GLU A 147 -10.16 39.32 1.01
CA GLU A 147 -10.18 40.42 1.98
C GLU A 147 -9.85 41.76 1.31
N LYS A 148 -8.86 41.80 0.41
CA LYS A 148 -8.59 42.99 -0.41
C LYS A 148 -9.80 43.42 -1.25
N ILE A 149 -10.53 42.47 -1.84
CA ILE A 149 -11.75 42.78 -2.60
C ILE A 149 -12.80 43.42 -1.67
N ARG A 150 -13.00 42.90 -0.45
CA ARG A 150 -13.90 43.51 0.53
C ARG A 150 -13.49 44.91 0.93
N GLU A 151 -12.20 45.15 1.15
CA GLU A 151 -11.66 46.48 1.47
C GLU A 151 -11.93 47.47 0.33
N TYR A 152 -11.70 47.06 -0.93
CA TYR A 152 -12.01 47.89 -2.09
C TYR A 152 -13.52 48.16 -2.22
N GLU A 153 -14.37 47.15 -2.04
CA GLU A 153 -15.82 47.31 -2.07
C GLU A 153 -16.32 48.26 -0.97
N GLN A 154 -15.79 48.14 0.25
CA GLN A 154 -16.14 49.02 1.37
C GLN A 154 -15.70 50.46 1.10
N THR A 155 -14.50 50.65 0.55
CA THR A 155 -13.97 51.97 0.16
C THR A 155 -14.83 52.60 -0.94
N LEU A 156 -15.23 51.83 -1.94
CA LEU A 156 -16.13 52.31 -3.00
C LEU A 156 -17.51 52.68 -2.45
N ARG A 157 -18.07 51.88 -1.52
CA ARG A 157 -19.34 52.20 -0.87
C ARG A 157 -19.26 53.49 -0.05
N SER A 158 -18.22 53.66 0.77
CA SER A 158 -18.06 54.87 1.57
C SER A 158 -17.86 56.12 0.71
N GLN A 159 -17.14 56.00 -0.41
CA GLN A 159 -17.03 57.07 -1.40
C GLN A 159 -18.38 57.40 -2.03
N ALA A 160 -19.17 56.39 -2.41
CA ALA A 160 -20.50 56.58 -2.98
C ALA A 160 -21.47 57.24 -1.98
N GLU A 161 -21.45 56.83 -0.71
CA GLU A 161 -22.23 57.44 0.38
C GLU A 161 -21.82 58.89 0.62
N SER A 162 -20.52 59.19 0.66
CA SER A 162 -20.01 60.55 0.81
C SER A 162 -20.45 61.46 -0.33
N LEU A 163 -20.36 60.98 -1.58
CA LEU A 163 -20.84 61.68 -2.77
C LEU A 163 -22.36 61.92 -2.72
N ALA A 164 -23.14 60.92 -2.27
CA ALA A 164 -24.58 61.04 -2.12
C ALA A 164 -24.95 62.10 -1.06
N GLN A 165 -24.32 62.06 0.11
CA GLN A 165 -24.51 63.06 1.16
C GLN A 165 -24.13 64.47 0.70
N GLN A 166 -23.03 64.61 -0.04
CA GLN A 166 -22.63 65.90 -0.61
C GLN A 166 -23.68 66.41 -1.60
N LYS A 167 -24.25 65.54 -2.43
CA LYS A 167 -25.33 65.90 -3.37
C LYS A 167 -26.62 66.25 -2.67
N GLU A 168 -26.97 65.56 -1.60
CA GLU A 168 -28.14 65.86 -0.77
C GLU A 168 -28.00 67.23 -0.07
N GLN A 169 -26.82 67.52 0.49
CA GLN A 169 -26.52 68.84 1.06
C GLN A 169 -26.57 69.96 0.02
N GLN A 170 -26.03 69.72 -1.19
CA GLN A 170 -26.15 70.67 -2.32
C GLN A 170 -27.62 70.95 -2.65
N LEU A 171 -28.43 69.90 -2.81
CA LEU A 171 -29.87 70.05 -3.07
C LEU A 171 -30.57 70.83 -1.95
N HIS A 172 -30.28 70.53 -0.69
CA HIS A 172 -30.85 71.26 0.44
C HIS A 172 -30.47 72.74 0.43
N SER A 173 -29.22 73.08 0.13
CA SER A 173 -28.77 74.47 -0.01
C SER A 173 -29.51 75.17 -1.16
N ASP A 174 -29.59 74.53 -2.32
CA ASP A 174 -30.30 75.06 -3.49
C ASP A 174 -31.80 75.27 -3.21
N TYR A 175 -32.42 74.36 -2.46
CA TYR A 175 -33.81 74.49 -2.01
C TYR A 175 -33.98 75.66 -1.04
N ALA A 176 -33.11 75.82 -0.04
CA ALA A 176 -33.15 76.92 0.92
C ALA A 176 -32.93 78.29 0.26
N GLU A 177 -32.05 78.36 -0.75
CA GLU A 177 -31.84 79.56 -1.54
C GLU A 177 -33.07 79.89 -2.40
N LYS A 178 -33.66 78.88 -3.07
CA LYS A 178 -34.93 79.03 -3.80
C LYS A 178 -36.06 79.50 -2.89
N GLU A 179 -36.17 78.95 -1.69
CA GLU A 179 -37.18 79.38 -0.71
C GLU A 179 -36.95 80.83 -0.28
N SER A 180 -35.71 81.21 0.03
CA SER A 180 -35.34 82.58 0.41
C SER A 180 -35.65 83.60 -0.70
N THR A 181 -35.36 83.24 -1.96
CA THR A 181 -35.69 84.09 -3.12
C THR A 181 -37.19 84.18 -3.37
N MET A 182 -37.95 83.09 -3.15
CA MET A 182 -39.42 83.10 -3.23
C MET A 182 -40.05 83.93 -2.11
N VAL A 183 -39.51 83.88 -0.89
CA VAL A 183 -39.92 84.72 0.24
C VAL A 183 -39.60 86.19 -0.04
N GLN A 184 -38.44 86.51 -0.59
CA GLN A 184 -38.12 87.88 -1.02
C GLN A 184 -39.04 88.37 -2.15
N LYS A 185 -39.38 87.52 -3.14
CA LYS A 185 -40.35 87.84 -4.19
C LYS A 185 -41.75 88.06 -3.61
N LYS A 186 -42.18 87.25 -2.62
CA LYS A 186 -43.44 87.46 -1.88
C LYS A 186 -43.42 88.77 -1.10
N LYS A 187 -42.33 89.11 -0.39
CA LYS A 187 -42.18 90.40 0.32
C LYS A 187 -42.21 91.61 -0.63
N LYS A 188 -41.62 91.50 -1.83
CA LYS A 188 -41.72 92.52 -2.88
C LYS A 188 -43.15 92.65 -3.43
N LYS A 189 -43.91 91.55 -3.55
CA LYS A 189 -45.32 91.56 -3.94
C LYS A 189 -46.25 92.09 -2.84
N THR A 190 -45.96 91.85 -1.55
CA THR A 190 -46.77 92.39 -0.43
C THR A 190 -46.56 93.89 -0.22
N HIS A 191 -45.41 94.46 -0.58
CA HIS A 191 -45.21 95.92 -0.57
C HIS A 191 -45.97 96.65 -1.69
N ALA A 192 -46.29 95.95 -2.79
CA ALA A 192 -47.18 96.44 -3.84
C ALA A 192 -48.69 96.16 -3.56
N GLY A 193 -48.98 95.37 -2.52
CA GLY A 193 -50.33 94.89 -2.17
C GLY A 193 -51.17 95.84 -1.31
N CYS A 194 -50.72 97.06 -1.00
CA CYS A 194 -51.50 98.03 -0.24
C CYS A 194 -52.50 98.84 -1.10
N PHE A 195 -52.53 98.66 -2.43
CA PHE A 195 -53.35 99.49 -3.33
C PHE A 195 -54.47 98.75 -4.09
N CYS A 196 -54.63 97.43 -3.96
CA CYS A 196 -55.63 96.69 -4.76
C CYS A 196 -56.30 95.58 -3.94
N LEU A 197 -57.18 95.99 -3.02
CA LEU A 197 -58.11 95.09 -2.33
C LEU A 197 -59.38 94.70 -3.12
N PRO A 198 -59.83 95.38 -4.21
CA PRO A 198 -61.01 94.92 -4.95
C PRO A 198 -60.72 93.90 -6.09
N ALA A 199 -59.46 93.66 -6.46
CA ALA A 199 -59.09 92.77 -7.58
C ALA A 199 -58.79 91.32 -7.15
N LEU A 200 -58.85 91.05 -5.85
CA LEU A 200 -58.52 89.75 -5.26
C LEU A 200 -59.69 88.76 -5.34
N GLU A 201 -60.94 89.24 -5.35
CA GLU A 201 -62.12 88.37 -5.41
C GLU A 201 -62.38 87.83 -6.82
N THR A 202 -62.07 88.59 -7.87
CA THR A 202 -62.22 88.13 -9.27
C THR A 202 -61.12 87.15 -9.70
N THR A 203 -59.91 87.28 -9.17
CA THR A 203 -58.80 86.35 -9.45
C THR A 203 -58.84 85.08 -8.60
N GLN A 204 -59.57 85.09 -7.48
CA GLN A 204 -59.83 83.91 -6.64
C GLN A 204 -60.81 82.92 -7.29
N ALA A 205 -61.71 83.39 -8.16
CA ALA A 205 -62.56 82.53 -8.99
C ALA A 205 -61.79 81.85 -10.14
N GLU A 206 -60.89 82.58 -10.80
CA GLU A 206 -60.05 82.03 -11.88
C GLU A 206 -58.99 81.03 -11.38
N LEU A 207 -58.50 81.20 -10.14
CA LEU A 207 -57.56 80.27 -9.49
C LEU A 207 -58.23 78.95 -9.07
N PHE A 208 -59.54 78.96 -8.77
CA PHE A 208 -60.26 77.73 -8.45
C PHE A 208 -60.48 76.87 -9.70
N ASP A 209 -60.85 77.49 -10.83
CA ASP A 209 -60.98 76.79 -12.12
C ASP A 209 -59.62 76.30 -12.67
N LEU A 210 -58.53 77.04 -12.45
CA LEU A 210 -57.19 76.61 -12.87
C LEU A 210 -56.61 75.54 -11.94
N LYS A 211 -56.99 75.53 -10.65
CA LYS A 211 -56.67 74.48 -9.69
C LYS A 211 -57.40 73.18 -10.02
N THR A 212 -58.67 73.25 -10.40
CA THR A 212 -59.44 72.08 -10.88
C THR A 212 -58.85 71.52 -12.18
N LYS A 213 -58.44 72.38 -13.13
CA LYS A 213 -57.74 71.95 -14.35
C LYS A 213 -56.32 71.41 -14.12
N TYR A 214 -55.58 71.94 -13.14
CA TYR A 214 -54.26 71.43 -12.75
C TYR A 214 -54.35 70.10 -11.97
N ASP A 215 -55.37 69.94 -11.14
CA ASP A 215 -55.63 68.70 -10.40
C ASP A 215 -56.18 67.61 -11.34
N GLU A 216 -56.88 67.96 -12.43
CA GLU A 216 -57.22 67.07 -13.57
C GLU A 216 -55.98 66.71 -14.44
N GLU A 217 -55.05 67.66 -14.68
CA GLU A 217 -53.82 67.38 -15.45
C GLU A 217 -52.77 66.58 -14.64
N THR A 218 -52.71 66.75 -13.32
CA THR A 218 -51.80 66.00 -12.43
C THR A 218 -52.31 64.59 -12.11
N THR A 219 -53.62 64.36 -12.12
CA THR A 219 -54.18 63.00 -12.06
C THR A 219 -54.07 62.27 -13.41
N ALA A 220 -54.15 62.97 -14.55
CA ALA A 220 -53.85 62.40 -15.87
C ALA A 220 -52.34 62.16 -16.14
N LYS A 221 -51.42 62.91 -15.51
CA LYS A 221 -49.95 62.67 -15.58
C LYS A 221 -49.48 61.48 -14.73
N ASN A 222 -50.21 61.16 -13.66
CA ASN A 222 -49.86 60.07 -12.75
C ASN A 222 -50.27 58.67 -13.25
N GLU A 223 -50.96 58.55 -14.39
CA GLU A 223 -51.13 57.28 -15.13
C GLU A 223 -50.17 57.12 -16.32
N PHE A 224 -49.31 58.10 -16.64
CA PHE A 224 -48.33 58.01 -17.74
C PHE A 224 -46.86 57.84 -17.28
N HIS A 225 -46.59 57.73 -15.97
CA HIS A 225 -45.22 57.65 -15.43
C HIS A 225 -44.83 56.32 -14.77
N ILE A 226 -45.71 55.31 -14.75
CA ILE A 226 -45.38 53.94 -14.32
C ILE A 226 -44.97 53.03 -15.51
N GLY A 227 -45.27 53.42 -16.76
CA GLY A 227 -44.80 52.74 -17.98
C GLY A 227 -43.42 53.22 -18.50
N THR A 228 -43.04 54.46 -18.21
CA THR A 228 -41.89 55.12 -18.87
C THR A 228 -40.57 54.98 -18.09
N LEU A 229 -40.62 54.58 -16.81
CA LEU A 229 -39.42 54.20 -16.04
C LEU A 229 -38.95 52.75 -16.26
N ARG A 230 -39.78 51.89 -16.86
CA ARG A 230 -39.34 50.55 -17.31
C ARG A 230 -38.61 50.59 -18.66
N MET A 231 -38.85 51.62 -19.49
CA MET A 231 -38.20 51.80 -20.80
C MET A 231 -36.93 52.66 -20.79
N ARG A 232 -36.68 53.50 -19.77
CA ARG A 232 -35.37 54.19 -19.63
C ARG A 232 -34.33 53.41 -18.83
N SER A 233 -34.73 52.38 -18.09
CA SER A 233 -33.83 51.36 -17.50
C SER A 233 -33.26 50.39 -18.56
N GLN A 234 -33.90 50.30 -19.74
CA GLN A 234 -33.43 49.43 -20.84
C GLN A 234 -32.60 50.16 -21.92
N GLN A 235 -32.40 51.48 -21.81
CA GLN A 235 -31.74 52.28 -22.85
C GLN A 235 -30.53 53.12 -22.38
N CYS A 236 -30.05 52.88 -21.15
CA CYS A 236 -28.76 53.40 -20.66
C CYS A 236 -27.66 52.29 -20.58
N VAL A 237 -28.00 51.03 -20.86
CA VAL A 237 -27.04 49.91 -20.92
C VAL A 237 -26.42 49.75 -22.33
N CYS A 238 -26.89 50.50 -23.34
CA CYS A 238 -26.48 50.30 -24.74
C CYS A 238 -25.48 51.34 -25.28
N VAL A 239 -25.36 52.54 -24.69
CA VAL A 239 -24.48 53.60 -25.24
C VAL A 239 -23.16 53.78 -24.46
N CYS A 240 -23.07 53.29 -23.23
CA CYS A 240 -21.78 53.19 -22.51
C CYS A 240 -20.98 51.93 -22.90
N VAL A 241 -21.64 50.93 -23.52
CA VAL A 241 -21.02 49.68 -23.97
C VAL A 241 -20.44 49.80 -25.40
N CYS A 242 -20.88 50.77 -26.21
CA CYS A 242 -20.44 50.90 -27.61
C CYS A 242 -19.18 51.75 -27.84
N VAL A 243 -18.73 52.58 -26.90
CA VAL A 243 -17.53 53.44 -27.09
C VAL A 243 -16.28 52.90 -26.37
N CYS A 244 -16.43 51.94 -25.45
CA CYS A 244 -15.29 51.26 -24.82
C CYS A 244 -14.82 49.99 -25.56
N VAL A 245 -15.62 49.45 -26.49
CA VAL A 245 -15.37 48.15 -27.14
C VAL A 245 -14.62 48.26 -28.49
N MET A 246 -14.46 49.44 -29.09
CA MET A 246 -13.91 49.57 -30.45
C MET A 246 -12.46 50.05 -30.59
N CYS A 247 -11.69 50.23 -29.50
CA CYS A 247 -10.29 50.70 -29.60
C CYS A 247 -9.22 49.82 -28.92
N LYS A 248 -9.53 48.59 -28.49
CA LYS A 248 -8.50 47.70 -27.89
C LYS A 248 -8.44 46.26 -28.40
N ASN A 249 -9.29 45.83 -29.33
CA ASN A 249 -9.42 44.40 -29.62
C ASN A 249 -9.19 44.03 -31.08
N VAL A 250 -7.91 43.87 -31.48
CA VAL A 250 -7.55 42.99 -32.61
C VAL A 250 -6.37 42.05 -32.27
N GLN A 251 -5.76 42.12 -31.08
CA GLN A 251 -4.64 41.23 -30.73
C GLN A 251 -4.73 40.53 -29.36
N GLU A 252 -5.63 40.94 -28.45
CA GLU A 252 -5.84 40.29 -27.12
C GLU A 252 -7.06 39.35 -27.05
N GLU A 253 -8.01 39.47 -27.98
CA GLU A 253 -9.34 38.85 -27.89
C GLU A 253 -9.34 37.31 -28.10
N ALA A 254 -8.30 36.73 -28.69
CA ALA A 254 -8.16 35.28 -28.84
C ALA A 254 -7.68 34.59 -27.55
N MET A 255 -6.91 35.30 -26.71
CA MET A 255 -6.33 34.74 -25.47
C MET A 255 -7.27 34.94 -24.29
N GLU A 256 -8.02 36.05 -24.26
CA GLU A 256 -9.01 36.34 -23.20
C GLU A 256 -10.29 35.51 -23.36
N VAL A 257 -10.77 35.23 -24.58
CA VAL A 257 -11.93 34.35 -24.80
C VAL A 257 -11.62 32.89 -24.46
N LEU A 258 -10.40 32.41 -24.76
CA LEU A 258 -9.95 31.09 -24.34
C LEU A 258 -9.74 31.03 -22.81
N SER A 259 -9.19 32.07 -22.19
CA SER A 259 -9.01 32.13 -20.73
C SER A 259 -10.34 32.26 -19.99
N ARG A 260 -11.29 33.04 -20.52
CA ARG A 260 -12.63 33.24 -19.96
C ARG A 260 -13.50 32.00 -20.13
N SER A 261 -13.42 31.29 -21.27
CA SER A 261 -14.07 29.98 -21.45
C SER A 261 -13.44 28.91 -20.56
N SER A 262 -12.11 28.93 -20.36
CA SER A 262 -11.42 28.05 -19.42
C SER A 262 -11.84 28.35 -17.97
N LEU A 263 -11.92 29.63 -17.60
CA LEU A 263 -12.35 30.08 -16.28
C LEU A 263 -13.84 29.79 -16.03
N GLU A 264 -14.72 29.92 -17.02
CA GLU A 264 -16.13 29.53 -16.89
C GLU A 264 -16.29 28.01 -16.76
N VAL A 265 -15.51 27.23 -17.50
CA VAL A 265 -15.49 25.76 -17.37
C VAL A 265 -14.94 25.36 -16.00
N GLU A 266 -13.88 26.02 -15.53
CA GLU A 266 -13.29 25.77 -14.21
C GLU A 266 -14.20 26.22 -13.07
N LEU A 267 -14.89 27.36 -13.22
CA LEU A 267 -15.91 27.83 -12.29
C LEU A 267 -17.08 26.83 -12.24
N SER A 268 -17.56 26.35 -13.38
CA SER A 268 -18.63 25.32 -13.44
C SER A 268 -18.18 23.97 -12.88
N ALA A 269 -16.89 23.65 -12.97
CA ALA A 269 -16.30 22.44 -12.37
C ALA A 269 -16.19 22.60 -10.85
N LYS A 270 -15.76 23.76 -10.37
CA LYS A 270 -15.70 24.09 -8.95
C LYS A 270 -17.08 24.24 -8.33
N GLU A 271 -18.07 24.76 -9.04
CA GLU A 271 -19.47 24.78 -8.61
C GLU A 271 -20.04 23.36 -8.45
N ARG A 272 -19.73 22.46 -9.40
CA ARG A 272 -20.10 21.03 -9.27
C ARG A 272 -19.38 20.34 -8.13
N GLU A 273 -18.10 20.63 -7.93
CA GLU A 273 -17.31 20.10 -6.81
C GLU A 273 -17.85 20.62 -5.46
N VAL A 274 -18.26 21.89 -5.38
CA VAL A 274 -18.91 22.45 -4.19
C VAL A 274 -20.25 21.77 -3.93
N VAL A 275 -21.08 21.53 -4.94
CA VAL A 275 -22.33 20.78 -4.78
C VAL A 275 -22.05 19.36 -4.28
N GLN A 276 -21.06 18.68 -4.85
CA GLN A 276 -20.67 17.32 -4.46
C GLN A 276 -20.13 17.27 -3.02
N LEU A 277 -19.27 18.23 -2.63
CA LEU A 277 -18.78 18.35 -1.25
C LEU A 277 -19.92 18.66 -0.26
N VAL A 278 -20.92 19.46 -0.66
CA VAL A 278 -22.11 19.71 0.17
C VAL A 278 -22.93 18.44 0.34
N GLU A 279 -23.12 17.65 -0.72
CA GLU A 279 -23.80 16.35 -0.65
C GLU A 279 -23.03 15.34 0.22
N ASP A 280 -21.70 15.30 0.13
CA ASP A 280 -20.86 14.44 0.95
C ASP A 280 -20.87 14.86 2.42
N VAL A 281 -20.85 16.17 2.72
CA VAL A 281 -21.02 16.68 4.08
C VAL A 281 -22.39 16.30 4.63
N GLN A 282 -23.47 16.44 3.84
CA GLN A 282 -24.81 16.02 4.27
C GLN A 282 -24.90 14.50 4.50
N ARG A 283 -24.26 13.69 3.65
CA ARG A 283 -24.20 12.24 3.79
C ARG A 283 -23.40 11.82 5.03
N LEU A 284 -22.25 12.45 5.26
CA LEU A 284 -21.43 12.21 6.45
C LEU A 284 -22.15 12.65 7.73
N GLN A 285 -22.87 13.77 7.70
CA GLN A 285 -23.74 14.20 8.80
C GLN A 285 -24.84 13.17 9.08
N ALA A 286 -25.51 12.66 8.05
CA ALA A 286 -26.53 11.61 8.20
C ALA A 286 -25.95 10.28 8.72
N SER A 287 -24.73 9.94 8.31
CA SER A 287 -24.02 8.76 8.84
C SER A 287 -23.63 8.96 10.31
N LEU A 288 -23.19 10.15 10.70
CA LEU A 288 -22.88 10.50 12.08
C LEU A 288 -24.13 10.48 12.97
N THR A 289 -25.27 11.01 12.51
CA THR A 289 -26.52 10.95 13.27
C THR A 289 -26.99 9.51 13.43
N LYS A 290 -26.96 8.71 12.36
CA LYS A 290 -27.30 7.29 12.43
C LYS A 290 -26.38 6.52 13.37
N LEU A 291 -25.07 6.76 13.32
CA LEU A 291 -24.12 6.13 14.23
C LEU A 291 -24.42 6.52 15.68
N ARG A 292 -24.66 7.81 15.94
CA ARG A 292 -25.04 8.32 17.26
C ARG A 292 -26.34 7.69 17.78
N GLU A 293 -27.35 7.56 16.94
CA GLU A 293 -28.61 6.87 17.28
C GLU A 293 -28.39 5.39 17.59
N THR A 294 -27.60 4.68 16.77
CA THR A 294 -27.30 3.27 17.01
C THR A 294 -26.51 3.06 18.29
N SER A 295 -25.46 3.85 18.54
CA SER A 295 -24.70 3.80 19.80
C SER A 295 -25.58 4.16 20.99
N SER A 296 -26.45 5.18 20.87
CA SER A 296 -27.42 5.52 21.92
C SER A 296 -28.37 4.36 22.22
N SER A 297 -28.88 3.68 21.18
CA SER A 297 -29.78 2.54 21.36
C SER A 297 -29.08 1.35 22.01
N GLN A 298 -27.81 1.10 21.67
CA GLN A 298 -26.99 0.06 22.29
C GLN A 298 -26.69 0.38 23.76
N ILE A 299 -26.37 1.64 24.07
CA ILE A 299 -26.17 2.10 25.45
C ILE A 299 -27.46 1.88 26.25
N SER A 300 -28.62 2.30 25.75
CA SER A 300 -29.89 2.08 26.44
C SER A 300 -30.25 0.60 26.63
N GLN A 301 -29.93 -0.25 25.65
CA GLN A 301 -30.11 -1.70 25.79
C GLN A 301 -29.18 -2.28 26.87
N LEU A 302 -27.92 -1.88 26.90
CA LEU A 302 -26.96 -2.32 27.91
C LEU A 302 -27.35 -1.81 29.31
N GLU A 303 -27.81 -0.56 29.43
CA GLU A 303 -28.33 0.01 30.68
C GLU A 303 -29.57 -0.75 31.16
N GLN A 304 -30.49 -1.12 30.26
CA GLN A 304 -31.66 -1.93 30.61
C GLN A 304 -31.25 -3.34 31.05
N GLN A 305 -30.28 -3.96 30.38
CA GLN A 305 -29.72 -5.26 30.79
C GLN A 305 -29.03 -5.17 32.15
N LEU A 306 -28.29 -4.10 32.41
CA LEU A 306 -27.61 -3.88 33.67
C LEU A 306 -28.62 -3.63 34.81
N ASN A 307 -29.68 -2.86 34.56
CA ASN A 307 -30.76 -2.64 35.53
C ASN A 307 -31.55 -3.92 35.81
N THR A 308 -31.86 -4.72 34.79
CA THR A 308 -32.54 -6.02 35.00
C THR A 308 -31.65 -6.96 35.79
N LYS A 309 -30.36 -7.08 35.45
CA LYS A 309 -29.40 -7.90 36.21
C LYS A 309 -29.24 -7.41 37.66
N ASN A 310 -29.14 -6.10 37.89
CA ASN A 310 -29.10 -5.53 39.24
C ASN A 310 -30.39 -5.81 40.02
N SER A 311 -31.56 -5.73 39.38
CA SER A 311 -32.83 -6.05 40.05
C SER A 311 -32.91 -7.54 40.42
N THR A 312 -32.42 -8.43 39.55
CA THR A 312 -32.36 -9.87 39.85
C THR A 312 -31.34 -10.18 40.93
N LEU A 313 -30.19 -9.48 40.95
CA LEU A 313 -29.20 -9.61 42.02
C LEU A 313 -29.79 -9.19 43.35
N ARG A 314 -30.47 -8.03 43.42
CA ARG A 314 -31.15 -7.60 44.65
C ARG A 314 -32.20 -8.60 45.11
N GLN A 315 -33.00 -9.16 44.20
CA GLN A 315 -33.98 -10.19 44.55
C GLN A 315 -33.32 -11.47 45.06
N LEU A 316 -32.17 -11.85 44.50
CA LEU A 316 -31.41 -13.01 44.98
C LEU A 316 -30.74 -12.72 46.33
N GLU A 317 -30.19 -11.53 46.53
CA GLU A 317 -29.63 -11.09 47.81
C GLU A 317 -30.71 -11.04 48.90
N GLU A 318 -31.91 -10.52 48.59
CA GLU A 318 -33.04 -10.49 49.50
C GLU A 318 -33.53 -11.91 49.84
N LYS A 319 -33.64 -12.80 48.85
CA LYS A 319 -33.95 -14.23 49.08
C LYS A 319 -32.87 -14.95 49.88
N LEU A 320 -31.59 -14.62 49.67
CA LEU A 320 -30.49 -15.20 50.43
C LEU A 320 -30.55 -14.73 51.89
N LYS A 321 -30.96 -13.48 52.11
CA LYS A 321 -31.15 -12.89 53.43
C LYS A 321 -32.37 -13.46 54.14
N GLU A 322 -33.50 -13.62 53.43
CA GLU A 322 -34.66 -14.36 53.93
C GLU A 322 -34.30 -15.81 54.27
N GLN A 323 -33.50 -16.48 53.43
CA GLN A 323 -33.03 -17.84 53.71
C GLN A 323 -32.07 -17.93 54.90
N ALA A 324 -31.26 -16.89 55.15
CA ALA A 324 -30.43 -16.79 56.34
C ALA A 324 -31.30 -16.67 57.61
N ASP A 325 -32.45 -15.97 57.53
CA ASP A 325 -33.42 -15.89 58.64
C ASP A 325 -34.26 -17.18 58.79
N TYR A 326 -34.42 -17.99 57.72
CA TYR A 326 -35.17 -19.26 57.74
C TYR A 326 -34.40 -20.45 58.36
N GLU A 327 -33.08 -20.39 58.53
CA GLU A 327 -32.37 -21.37 59.38
C GLU A 327 -32.63 -21.14 60.89
N GLU A 328 -33.10 -19.96 61.30
CA GLU A 328 -33.39 -19.66 62.71
C GLU A 328 -34.85 -19.93 63.12
N ALA A 329 -35.75 -20.22 62.17
CA ALA A 329 -37.17 -20.45 62.43
C ALA A 329 -37.71 -21.75 61.82
N ASN A 330 -37.11 -22.88 62.18
CA ASN A 330 -37.69 -24.20 61.93
C ASN A 330 -38.79 -24.50 62.96
N HIS A 331 -39.90 -23.76 62.92
CA HIS A 331 -41.14 -24.14 63.62
C HIS A 331 -42.39 -23.63 62.87
N CYS A 332 -43.29 -24.58 62.58
CA CYS A 332 -44.69 -24.45 62.17
C CYS A 332 -45.00 -24.27 60.66
N PRO A 333 -45.74 -25.21 60.02
CA PRO A 333 -46.33 -24.99 58.71
C PRO A 333 -47.69 -24.27 58.85
N LEU A 334 -47.78 -23.08 58.29
CA LEU A 334 -49.02 -22.30 58.18
C LEU A 334 -49.57 -22.37 56.75
N PHE A 335 -50.86 -22.73 56.66
CA PHE A 335 -51.89 -22.18 55.76
C PHE A 335 -51.55 -21.95 54.26
N LEU A 336 -52.28 -22.67 53.40
CA LEU A 336 -52.50 -22.30 52.00
C LEU A 336 -53.92 -21.73 51.82
N PRO A 337 -54.08 -20.49 51.33
CA PRO A 337 -55.36 -19.98 50.85
C PRO A 337 -55.70 -20.56 49.48
N LYS A 338 -56.97 -20.96 49.32
CA LYS A 338 -57.63 -21.26 48.06
C LYS A 338 -57.81 -19.98 47.25
N ASP A 339 -57.40 -19.98 45.99
CA ASP A 339 -58.19 -19.51 44.84
C ASP A 339 -57.44 -19.67 43.51
N SER A 340 -57.80 -20.71 42.74
CA SER A 340 -57.79 -20.66 41.27
C SER A 340 -58.59 -21.84 40.71
N ALA A 341 -59.47 -21.56 39.76
CA ALA A 341 -60.48 -22.47 39.19
C ALA A 341 -59.92 -23.57 38.26
N LYS A 342 -58.72 -24.09 38.53
CA LYS A 342 -58.13 -25.26 37.86
C LYS A 342 -58.03 -26.39 38.89
N PRO A 343 -58.32 -27.66 38.54
CA PRO A 343 -58.13 -28.79 39.45
C PRO A 343 -56.70 -28.78 39.99
N LEU A 344 -56.53 -29.04 41.29
CA LEU A 344 -55.21 -29.00 41.97
C LEU A 344 -54.15 -29.82 41.22
N GLU A 345 -54.55 -30.95 40.64
CA GLU A 345 -53.70 -31.80 39.81
C GLU A 345 -53.16 -31.10 38.56
N VAL A 346 -53.97 -30.28 37.89
CA VAL A 346 -53.55 -29.52 36.70
C VAL A 346 -52.59 -28.40 37.08
N LEU A 347 -52.83 -27.70 38.20
CA LEU A 347 -51.92 -26.67 38.70
C LEU A 347 -50.58 -27.27 39.15
N LEU A 348 -50.60 -28.45 39.77
CA LEU A 348 -49.40 -29.17 40.16
C LEU A 348 -48.61 -29.65 38.93
N LEU A 349 -49.28 -30.18 37.91
CA LEU A 349 -48.63 -30.57 36.66
C LEU A 349 -48.05 -29.37 35.89
N GLU A 350 -48.79 -28.26 35.81
CA GLU A 350 -48.32 -27.02 35.17
C GLU A 350 -47.11 -26.44 35.93
N LYS A 351 -47.16 -26.43 37.28
CA LYS A 351 -46.03 -26.02 38.12
C LYS A 351 -44.84 -26.99 38.02
N ASN A 352 -45.07 -28.30 37.97
CA ASN A 352 -44.00 -29.29 37.81
C ASN A 352 -43.32 -29.15 36.44
N ARG A 353 -44.09 -28.94 35.37
CA ARG A 353 -43.58 -28.70 34.02
C ARG A 353 -42.78 -27.40 33.92
N ASN A 354 -43.27 -26.33 34.57
CA ASN A 354 -42.55 -25.06 34.63
C ASN A 354 -41.24 -25.20 35.42
N LEU A 355 -41.27 -25.87 36.58
CA LEU A 355 -40.08 -26.15 37.37
C LEU A 355 -39.09 -27.03 36.60
N GLN A 356 -39.55 -28.02 35.84
CA GLN A 356 -38.68 -28.84 34.98
C GLN A 356 -38.04 -28.01 33.87
N SER A 357 -38.80 -27.12 33.22
CA SER A 357 -38.29 -26.21 32.20
C SER A 357 -37.26 -25.22 32.77
N GLU A 358 -37.53 -24.68 33.95
CA GLU A 358 -36.61 -23.78 34.67
C GLU A 358 -35.35 -24.53 35.11
N ASN A 359 -35.47 -25.76 35.62
CA ASN A 359 -34.32 -26.59 35.97
C ASN A 359 -33.46 -26.92 34.75
N ALA A 360 -34.07 -27.22 33.60
CA ALA A 360 -33.34 -27.44 32.35
C ALA A 360 -32.62 -26.16 31.89
N SER A 361 -33.28 -25.00 31.97
CA SER A 361 -32.67 -23.70 31.63
C SER A 361 -31.50 -23.35 32.56
N LEU A 362 -31.65 -23.59 33.86
CA LEU A 362 -30.60 -23.35 34.86
C LEU A 362 -29.42 -24.30 34.66
N ARG A 363 -29.66 -25.57 34.28
CA ARG A 363 -28.58 -26.52 33.93
C ARG A 363 -27.78 -26.06 32.72
N ILE A 364 -28.45 -25.59 31.67
CA ILE A 364 -27.77 -25.06 30.47
C ILE A 364 -26.95 -23.82 30.85
N ALA A 365 -27.55 -22.87 31.58
CA ALA A 365 -26.84 -21.66 32.01
C ALA A 365 -25.63 -21.97 32.91
N ASN A 366 -25.74 -22.98 33.79
CA ASN A 366 -24.63 -23.41 34.64
C ASN A 366 -23.54 -24.12 33.83
N SER A 367 -23.89 -24.92 32.83
CA SER A 367 -22.95 -25.50 31.88
C SER A 367 -22.21 -24.41 31.09
N ASP A 368 -22.93 -23.39 30.61
CA ASP A 368 -22.34 -22.27 29.86
C ASP A 368 -21.43 -21.42 30.75
N LEU A 369 -21.84 -21.12 31.99
CA LEU A 369 -21.03 -20.39 32.96
C LEU A 369 -19.78 -21.18 33.35
N SER A 370 -19.91 -22.49 33.56
CA SER A 370 -18.77 -23.37 33.84
C SER A 370 -17.81 -23.42 32.65
N GLY A 371 -18.32 -23.49 31.42
CA GLY A 371 -17.51 -23.41 30.20
C GLY A 371 -16.75 -22.07 30.07
N ARG A 372 -17.43 -20.95 30.34
CA ARG A 372 -16.79 -19.62 30.35
C ARG A 372 -15.74 -19.49 31.46
N TYR A 373 -15.99 -20.06 32.63
CA TYR A 373 -15.01 -20.08 33.71
C TYR A 373 -13.77 -20.89 33.33
N THR A 374 -13.94 -22.06 32.70
CA THR A 374 -12.80 -22.87 32.23
C THR A 374 -12.01 -22.17 31.13
N GLU A 375 -12.69 -21.46 30.22
CA GLU A 375 -12.04 -20.70 29.16
C GLU A 375 -11.25 -19.51 29.73
N LEU A 376 -11.86 -18.74 30.63
CA LEU A 376 -11.19 -17.63 31.29
C LEU A 376 -10.01 -18.10 32.15
N GLN A 377 -10.12 -19.26 32.81
CA GLN A 377 -9.02 -19.88 33.55
C GLN A 377 -7.86 -20.29 32.62
N ARG A 378 -8.18 -20.78 31.41
CA ARG A 378 -7.20 -21.11 30.37
C ARG A 378 -6.46 -19.86 29.88
N GLU A 379 -7.21 -18.81 29.53
CA GLU A 379 -6.65 -17.52 29.11
C GLU A 379 -5.77 -16.90 30.21
N PHE A 380 -6.21 -16.93 31.46
CA PHE A 380 -5.42 -16.45 32.59
C PHE A 380 -4.11 -17.23 32.75
N SER A 381 -4.17 -18.56 32.65
CA SER A 381 -2.97 -19.41 32.74
C SER A 381 -1.99 -19.15 31.59
N GLU A 382 -2.52 -18.92 30.38
CA GLU A 382 -1.72 -18.55 29.21
C GLU A 382 -1.07 -17.17 29.39
N ALA A 383 -1.82 -16.18 29.87
CA ALA A 383 -1.29 -14.85 30.18
C ALA A 383 -0.19 -14.90 31.26
N VAL A 384 -0.37 -15.70 32.31
CA VAL A 384 0.66 -15.90 33.35
C VAL A 384 1.92 -16.54 32.77
N ARG A 385 1.80 -17.55 31.89
CA ARG A 385 2.94 -18.17 31.20
C ARG A 385 3.70 -17.14 30.35
N THR A 386 3.00 -16.38 29.51
CA THR A 386 3.64 -15.36 28.66
C THR A 386 4.31 -14.26 29.47
N SER A 387 3.72 -13.85 30.61
CA SER A 387 4.36 -12.91 31.54
C SER A 387 5.63 -13.49 32.17
N GLY A 388 5.65 -14.78 32.50
CA GLY A 388 6.84 -15.48 32.97
C GLY A 388 7.96 -15.51 31.92
N GLU A 389 7.63 -15.86 30.69
CA GLU A 389 8.56 -15.87 29.55
C GLU A 389 9.13 -14.48 29.25
N GLN A 390 8.28 -13.45 29.29
CA GLN A 390 8.70 -12.06 29.14
C GLN A 390 9.67 -11.65 30.24
N LYS A 391 9.41 -12.00 31.51
CA LYS A 391 10.33 -11.72 32.62
C LYS A 391 11.68 -12.42 32.44
N GLU A 392 11.68 -13.68 32.01
CA GLU A 392 12.93 -14.42 31.75
C GLU A 392 13.72 -13.79 30.60
N LEU A 393 13.03 -13.37 29.53
CA LEU A 393 13.67 -12.68 28.41
C LEU A 393 14.27 -11.34 28.85
N ILE A 394 13.55 -10.56 29.66
CA ILE A 394 14.05 -9.30 30.21
C ILE A 394 15.30 -9.57 31.06
N LEU A 395 15.28 -10.56 31.94
CA LEU A 395 16.45 -10.92 32.75
C LEU A 395 17.66 -11.33 31.88
N LYS A 396 17.43 -12.07 30.80
CA LYS A 396 18.48 -12.42 29.83
C LYS A 396 19.03 -11.18 29.13
N LEU A 397 18.16 -10.28 28.66
CA LEU A 397 18.57 -9.03 28.02
C LEU A 397 19.32 -8.11 28.98
N GLU A 398 18.89 -7.99 30.23
CA GLU A 398 19.59 -7.24 31.27
C GLU A 398 20.98 -7.84 31.56
N HIS A 399 21.09 -9.17 31.59
CA HIS A 399 22.37 -9.86 31.74
C HIS A 399 23.31 -9.64 30.54
N ASP A 400 22.78 -9.75 29.33
CA ASP A 400 23.54 -9.54 28.09
C ASP A 400 23.99 -8.07 27.96
N LEU A 401 23.11 -7.11 28.29
CA LEU A 401 23.45 -5.68 28.32
C LEU A 401 24.50 -5.38 29.39
N SER A 402 24.38 -5.98 30.59
CA SER A 402 25.40 -5.87 31.64
C SER A 402 26.76 -6.41 31.17
N THR A 403 26.76 -7.54 30.44
CA THR A 403 27.96 -8.13 29.85
C THR A 403 28.56 -7.22 28.77
N ILE A 404 27.73 -6.65 27.89
CA ILE A 404 28.18 -5.71 26.86
C ILE A 404 28.71 -4.43 27.50
N GLN A 405 28.08 -3.92 28.55
CA GLN A 405 28.51 -2.72 29.27
C GLN A 405 29.84 -2.96 30.02
N ALA A 406 30.03 -4.16 30.57
CA ALA A 406 31.31 -4.59 31.11
C ALA A 406 32.39 -4.66 30.01
N LEU A 407 32.07 -5.17 28.82
CA LEU A 407 32.99 -5.24 27.68
C LEU A 407 33.29 -3.87 27.05
N SER A 408 32.32 -2.94 27.06
CA SER A 408 32.48 -1.58 26.54
C SER A 408 33.10 -0.60 27.55
N SER A 409 33.29 -1.03 28.81
CA SER A 409 34.12 -0.33 29.79
C SER A 409 35.63 -0.59 29.65
N LEU A 410 36.05 -1.45 28.70
CA LEU A 410 37.45 -1.53 28.28
C LEU A 410 37.75 -0.36 27.30
N PRO A 411 38.78 0.47 27.58
CA PRO A 411 39.14 1.57 26.68
C PRO A 411 39.58 1.01 25.32
N ARG A 412 38.88 1.40 24.27
CA ARG A 412 39.25 1.16 22.87
C ARG A 412 40.46 2.06 22.55
N PRO A 413 41.60 1.54 22.08
CA PRO A 413 42.70 2.40 21.67
C PRO A 413 42.35 3.03 20.32
N ASP A 414 42.12 4.34 20.33
CA ASP A 414 42.00 5.13 19.10
C ASP A 414 43.36 5.21 18.41
N ALA A 415 43.31 5.10 17.09
CA ALA A 415 44.46 5.08 16.22
C ALA A 415 45.01 6.50 16.01
N GLU A 416 45.72 7.07 16.98
CA GLU A 416 46.70 8.15 16.74
C GLU A 416 47.85 8.02 17.74
N GLY A 417 49.09 8.10 17.24
CA GLY A 417 50.29 7.88 18.03
C GLY A 417 50.53 8.98 19.07
N ALA A 418 50.58 8.61 20.35
CA ALA A 418 51.33 9.31 21.38
C ALA A 418 51.55 8.40 22.60
N ASP A 419 52.84 8.18 22.86
CA ASP A 419 53.52 7.96 24.15
C ASP A 419 53.11 6.81 25.09
N PHE A 420 54.15 6.05 25.44
CA PHE A 420 54.11 4.96 26.42
C PHE A 420 54.11 5.54 27.84
N GLY A 421 53.07 5.23 28.61
CA GLY A 421 53.09 5.51 30.03
C GLY A 421 51.84 5.03 30.75
N ASN A 422 51.72 3.72 30.97
CA ASN A 422 51.56 3.11 32.31
C ASN A 422 51.04 1.67 32.17
N LEU A 423 51.97 0.72 32.06
CA LEU A 423 51.66 -0.71 32.02
C LEU A 423 51.57 -1.24 33.46
N GLY A 424 50.36 -1.40 33.99
CA GLY A 424 50.16 -1.94 35.34
C GLY A 424 48.93 -2.83 35.40
N LYS A 425 49.17 -4.15 35.33
CA LYS A 425 48.24 -5.29 35.58
C LYS A 425 47.51 -5.85 34.37
N ILE A 426 48.26 -6.63 33.58
CA ILE A 426 47.74 -7.76 32.82
C ILE A 426 48.18 -9.03 33.57
N PRO A 427 47.30 -9.95 33.96
CA PRO A 427 47.69 -11.29 34.42
C PRO A 427 48.43 -12.04 33.30
N GLU A 428 49.54 -12.70 33.65
CA GLU A 428 50.52 -13.28 32.72
C GLU A 428 50.08 -14.34 31.68
N PRO A 429 48.88 -14.98 31.68
CA PRO A 429 48.59 -16.04 30.70
C PRO A 429 48.36 -15.59 29.24
N ILE A 430 48.31 -14.29 28.92
CA ILE A 430 47.87 -13.79 27.60
C ILE A 430 49.00 -13.17 26.77
N LYS A 431 50.18 -12.91 27.37
CA LYS A 431 51.31 -12.33 26.63
C LYS A 431 52.05 -13.31 25.71
N GLU A 432 51.99 -14.62 25.96
CA GLU A 432 52.70 -15.61 25.12
C GLU A 432 51.92 -16.04 23.86
N ALA A 433 50.59 -15.86 23.83
CA ALA A 433 49.79 -16.35 22.71
C ALA A 433 49.78 -15.45 21.46
N THR A 434 50.27 -14.20 21.56
CA THR A 434 50.16 -13.21 20.45
C THR A 434 51.50 -12.89 19.77
N ALA A 435 52.62 -13.49 20.20
CA ALA A 435 53.97 -13.13 19.70
C ALA A 435 54.65 -14.16 18.77
N LEU A 436 53.92 -15.09 18.14
CA LEU A 436 54.54 -16.06 17.22
C LEU A 436 53.77 -16.22 15.89
N PHE A 437 53.80 -15.16 15.08
CA PHE A 437 53.87 -15.29 13.62
C PHE A 437 54.95 -14.32 13.11
N PRO A 438 56.17 -14.81 12.88
CA PRO A 438 56.76 -14.68 11.56
C PRO A 438 57.32 -16.01 11.05
N GLY A 439 57.35 -16.16 9.73
CA GLY A 439 57.49 -17.44 9.03
C GLY A 439 58.82 -18.18 9.17
N SER A 440 58.79 -19.39 8.61
CA SER A 440 59.89 -20.32 8.28
C SER A 440 60.89 -20.69 9.39
N GLY A 441 60.76 -21.92 9.91
CA GLY A 441 61.83 -22.61 10.62
C GLY A 441 61.35 -23.91 11.25
N VAL A 442 61.92 -25.04 10.82
CA VAL A 442 61.70 -26.40 11.36
C VAL A 442 62.44 -26.58 12.68
N GLN A 443 61.77 -27.05 13.76
CA GLN A 443 62.24 -27.94 14.87
C GLN A 443 61.31 -27.84 16.13
N PRO A 444 61.34 -28.80 17.08
CA PRO A 444 60.14 -29.52 17.54
C PRO A 444 59.51 -29.07 18.87
N GLN A 445 58.22 -29.41 18.99
CA GLN A 445 57.37 -29.64 20.16
C GLN A 445 57.87 -29.17 21.54
N ALA A 446 57.16 -28.18 22.10
CA ALA A 446 56.91 -28.10 23.54
C ALA A 446 55.53 -28.73 23.81
N GLU A 447 55.49 -29.82 24.58
CA GLU A 447 54.24 -30.45 25.02
C GLU A 447 53.51 -29.54 26.02
N LEU A 448 52.32 -29.07 25.63
CA LEU A 448 51.38 -28.48 26.59
C LEU A 448 50.68 -29.60 27.39
N PRO A 449 50.42 -29.43 28.70
CA PRO A 449 49.80 -30.47 29.53
C PRO A 449 48.42 -30.87 29.01
N GLN A 450 48.22 -32.18 28.71
CA GLN A 450 47.00 -32.75 28.14
C GLN A 450 45.69 -32.31 28.85
N GLY A 451 45.72 -32.12 30.17
CA GLY A 451 44.54 -31.72 30.95
C GLY A 451 43.98 -30.33 30.63
N GLN A 452 44.79 -29.40 30.11
CA GLN A 452 44.33 -28.05 29.76
C GLN A 452 43.66 -28.02 28.37
N MET A 453 44.15 -28.87 27.45
CA MET A 453 43.57 -29.06 26.12
C MET A 453 42.21 -29.75 26.21
N ASP A 454 42.07 -30.77 27.08
CA ASP A 454 40.80 -31.48 27.30
C ASP A 454 39.74 -30.57 27.94
N SER A 455 40.14 -29.65 28.82
CA SER A 455 39.24 -28.65 29.42
C SER A 455 38.73 -27.64 28.38
N LEU A 456 39.61 -27.15 27.50
CA LEU A 456 39.25 -26.26 26.39
C LEU A 456 38.33 -26.94 25.37
N LEU A 457 38.63 -28.20 25.00
CA LEU A 457 37.79 -28.99 24.10
C LEU A 457 36.41 -29.28 24.73
N SER A 458 36.36 -29.56 26.03
CA SER A 458 35.11 -29.73 26.78
C SER A 458 34.25 -28.46 26.74
N ILE A 459 34.84 -27.29 27.01
CA ILE A 459 34.12 -26.00 26.98
C ILE A 459 33.61 -25.68 25.57
N ILE A 460 34.43 -25.87 24.54
CA ILE A 460 34.03 -25.63 23.14
C ILE A 460 32.96 -26.62 22.70
N SER A 461 33.05 -27.89 23.10
CA SER A 461 32.04 -28.90 22.79
C SER A 461 30.69 -28.58 23.44
N SER A 462 30.71 -28.13 24.71
CA SER A 462 29.55 -27.66 25.47
C SER A 462 28.90 -26.45 24.82
N GLN A 463 29.68 -25.45 24.42
CA GLN A 463 29.17 -24.26 23.72
C GLN A 463 28.56 -24.65 22.37
N ARG A 464 29.23 -25.50 21.59
CA ARG A 464 28.71 -26.00 20.31
C ARG A 464 27.38 -26.73 20.48
N GLU A 465 27.24 -27.54 21.53
CA GLU A 465 26.01 -28.27 21.81
C GLU A 465 24.87 -27.33 22.21
N ARG A 466 25.16 -26.29 23.01
CA ARG A 466 24.18 -25.23 23.34
C ARG A 466 23.73 -24.46 22.11
N PHE A 467 24.64 -24.10 21.21
CA PHE A 467 24.29 -23.43 19.96
C PHE A 467 23.47 -24.34 19.04
N ARG A 468 23.80 -25.64 18.98
CA ARG A 468 23.03 -26.61 18.20
C ARG A 468 21.61 -26.78 18.75
N ALA A 469 21.46 -26.86 20.08
CA ALA A 469 20.16 -26.94 20.74
C ALA A 469 19.31 -25.68 20.49
N ARG A 470 19.91 -24.48 20.66
CA ARG A 470 19.23 -23.21 20.37
C ARG A 470 18.83 -23.08 18.91
N ASN A 471 19.65 -23.57 17.98
CA ASN A 471 19.32 -23.55 16.56
C ASN A 471 18.17 -24.51 16.22
N GLN A 472 18.13 -25.70 16.85
CA GLN A 472 17.00 -26.62 16.71
C GLN A 472 15.69 -26.04 17.26
N GLU A 473 15.75 -25.35 18.39
CA GLU A 473 14.60 -24.67 19.00
C GLU A 473 14.07 -23.55 18.09
N LEU A 474 14.96 -22.69 17.57
CA LEU A 474 14.59 -21.65 16.60
C LEU A 474 14.03 -22.22 15.29
N GLU A 475 14.58 -23.34 14.80
CA GLU A 475 14.03 -24.04 13.64
C GLU A 475 12.65 -24.66 13.93
N ALA A 476 12.38 -25.10 15.16
CA ALA A 476 11.08 -25.61 15.57
C ALA A 476 10.04 -24.49 15.70
N GLU A 477 10.43 -23.35 16.31
CA GLU A 477 9.60 -22.16 16.41
C GLU A 477 9.27 -21.57 15.03
N SER A 478 10.27 -21.48 14.14
CA SER A 478 10.06 -21.03 12.76
C SER A 478 9.10 -21.93 11.98
N ARG A 479 9.18 -23.25 12.20
CA ARG A 479 8.23 -24.23 11.63
C ARG A 479 6.82 -24.05 12.19
N SER A 480 6.69 -23.85 13.50
CA SER A 480 5.41 -23.59 14.17
C SER A 480 4.75 -22.31 13.64
N LEU A 481 5.51 -21.21 13.54
CA LEU A 481 5.02 -19.94 13.01
C LEU A 481 4.59 -20.07 11.53
N HIS A 482 5.33 -20.84 10.73
CA HIS A 482 4.93 -21.11 9.35
C HIS A 482 3.62 -21.89 9.28
N GLN A 483 3.39 -22.84 10.18
CA GLN A 483 2.14 -23.61 10.24
C GLN A 483 0.96 -22.73 10.67
N THR A 484 1.14 -21.86 11.67
CA THR A 484 0.08 -20.93 12.09
C THR A 484 -0.25 -19.90 11.01
N MET A 485 0.76 -19.38 10.30
CA MET A 485 0.53 -18.51 9.15
C MET A 485 -0.26 -19.22 8.04
N GLN A 486 0.06 -20.49 7.73
CA GLN A 486 -0.69 -21.26 6.74
C GLN A 486 -2.14 -21.51 7.19
N ALA A 487 -2.36 -21.86 8.46
CA ALA A 487 -3.69 -22.06 9.02
C ALA A 487 -4.54 -20.77 8.92
N LEU A 488 -4.00 -19.63 9.36
CA LEU A 488 -4.67 -18.33 9.25
C LEU A 488 -4.95 -17.93 7.80
N GLN A 489 -4.04 -18.25 6.87
CA GLN A 489 -4.26 -18.01 5.44
C GLN A 489 -5.45 -18.85 4.92
N THR A 490 -5.51 -20.13 5.29
CA THR A 490 -6.63 -21.00 4.90
C THR A 490 -7.96 -20.57 5.50
N GLU A 491 -7.95 -20.04 6.72
CA GLU A 491 -9.14 -19.49 7.38
C GLU A 491 -9.59 -18.17 6.74
N LEU A 492 -8.66 -17.29 6.37
CA LEU A 492 -8.98 -16.09 5.60
C LEU A 492 -9.60 -16.43 4.25
N ASP A 493 -9.07 -17.44 3.56
CA ASP A 493 -9.60 -17.85 2.26
C ASP A 493 -10.95 -18.58 2.38
N SER A 494 -11.19 -19.34 3.45
CA SER A 494 -12.49 -19.94 3.73
C SER A 494 -13.54 -18.86 4.06
N LEU A 495 -13.20 -17.90 4.93
CA LEU A 495 -14.06 -16.77 5.26
C LEU A 495 -14.37 -15.90 4.04
N ARG A 496 -13.39 -15.66 3.16
CA ARG A 496 -13.62 -14.98 1.87
C ARG A 496 -14.59 -15.76 1.00
N ALA A 497 -14.42 -17.08 0.88
CA ALA A 497 -15.31 -17.92 0.09
C ALA A 497 -16.75 -17.92 0.65
N ASP A 498 -16.90 -17.95 1.97
CA ASP A 498 -18.21 -17.92 2.62
C ASP A 498 -18.85 -16.53 2.57
N ASN A 499 -18.07 -15.46 2.69
CA ASN A 499 -18.55 -14.09 2.44
C ASN A 499 -19.05 -13.91 1.01
N ILE A 500 -18.34 -14.48 0.02
CA ILE A 500 -18.82 -14.50 -1.37
C ILE A 500 -20.14 -15.26 -1.46
N LYS A 501 -20.26 -16.48 -0.89
CA LYS A 501 -21.53 -17.25 -0.88
C LYS A 501 -22.68 -16.50 -0.19
N LEU A 502 -22.40 -15.83 0.92
CA LEU A 502 -23.38 -14.97 1.61
C LEU A 502 -23.81 -13.83 0.69
N TYR A 503 -22.88 -13.22 -0.02
CA TYR A 503 -23.18 -12.21 -1.02
C TYR A 503 -24.06 -12.76 -2.16
N GLU A 504 -23.80 -13.97 -2.66
CA GLU A 504 -24.68 -14.62 -3.66
C GLU A 504 -26.10 -14.80 -3.13
N LYS A 505 -26.24 -15.23 -1.86
CA LYS A 505 -27.55 -15.37 -1.19
C LYS A 505 -28.24 -14.04 -1.00
N ILE A 506 -27.50 -12.99 -0.59
CA ILE A 506 -28.04 -11.62 -0.43
C ILE A 506 -28.52 -11.09 -1.78
N LYS A 507 -27.73 -11.26 -2.86
CA LYS A 507 -28.11 -10.83 -4.21
C LYS A 507 -29.31 -11.61 -4.74
N PHE A 508 -29.38 -12.92 -4.46
CA PHE A 508 -30.55 -13.74 -4.78
C PHE A 508 -31.81 -13.26 -4.03
N LEU A 509 -31.69 -12.90 -2.74
CA LEU A 509 -32.80 -12.37 -1.95
C LEU A 509 -33.18 -10.93 -2.35
N GLN A 510 -32.22 -10.10 -2.77
CA GLN A 510 -32.46 -8.75 -3.31
C GLN A 510 -33.12 -8.76 -4.70
N SER A 511 -33.07 -9.88 -5.42
CA SER A 511 -33.79 -10.05 -6.69
C SER A 511 -35.31 -10.17 -6.52
N TYR A 512 -35.81 -10.33 -5.28
CA TYR A 512 -37.22 -10.11 -4.96
C TYR A 512 -37.50 -8.60 -4.81
N PRO A 513 -38.47 -8.04 -5.55
CA PRO A 513 -38.68 -6.60 -5.61
C PRO A 513 -39.29 -6.12 -4.29
N GLY A 514 -38.46 -5.56 -3.40
CA GLY A 514 -38.95 -5.09 -2.10
C GLY A 514 -38.08 -4.11 -1.32
N ARG A 515 -36.75 -4.13 -1.42
CA ARG A 515 -35.91 -3.18 -0.66
C ARG A 515 -34.61 -2.85 -1.39
N ALA A 516 -34.61 -1.70 -2.07
CA ALA A 516 -33.38 -1.02 -2.47
C ALA A 516 -32.85 -0.22 -1.26
N GLY A 517 -31.63 -0.49 -0.82
CA GLY A 517 -31.02 0.24 0.29
C GLY A 517 -29.49 0.15 0.24
N GLY A 518 -28.86 1.31 0.03
CA GLY A 518 -27.48 1.63 0.41
C GLY A 518 -26.37 0.86 -0.32
N SER A 519 -25.74 1.50 -1.31
CA SER A 519 -24.47 1.05 -1.88
C SER A 519 -23.37 1.15 -0.81
N ASP A 520 -23.02 0.01 -0.22
CA ASP A 520 -21.89 -0.15 0.70
C ASP A 520 -20.64 -0.64 -0.05
N ASP A 521 -19.46 -0.09 0.27
CA ASP A 521 -18.20 -0.35 -0.44
C ASP A 521 -17.76 -1.83 -0.30
N THR A 522 -18.10 -2.46 0.83
CA THR A 522 -17.85 -3.89 1.04
C THR A 522 -18.69 -4.77 0.09
N VAL A 523 -19.93 -4.36 -0.19
CA VAL A 523 -20.84 -4.99 -1.15
C VAL A 523 -20.30 -4.84 -2.57
N MET A 524 -19.76 -3.67 -2.94
CA MET A 524 -19.10 -3.48 -4.24
C MET A 524 -17.89 -4.40 -4.44
N ARG A 525 -17.05 -4.57 -3.41
CA ARG A 525 -15.85 -5.44 -3.47
C ARG A 525 -16.21 -6.92 -3.64
N TYR A 526 -17.20 -7.41 -2.90
CA TYR A 526 -17.68 -8.79 -3.07
C TYR A 526 -18.54 -8.96 -4.33
N SER A 527 -19.22 -7.90 -4.81
CA SER A 527 -19.94 -7.89 -6.10
C SER A 527 -19.00 -8.10 -7.27
N SER A 528 -17.87 -7.38 -7.32
CA SER A 528 -16.92 -7.54 -8.44
C SER A 528 -16.26 -8.92 -8.42
N GLN A 529 -15.94 -9.47 -7.24
CA GLN A 529 -15.41 -10.82 -7.09
C GLN A 529 -16.43 -11.91 -7.49
N TYR A 530 -17.70 -11.68 -7.22
CA TYR A 530 -18.80 -12.55 -7.64
C TYR A 530 -19.03 -12.49 -9.17
N GLU A 531 -19.05 -11.29 -9.74
CA GLU A 531 -19.24 -11.08 -11.18
C GLU A 531 -18.06 -11.63 -12.01
N GLU A 532 -16.82 -11.53 -11.51
CA GLU A 532 -15.64 -12.14 -12.15
C GLU A 532 -15.70 -13.68 -12.15
N ARG A 533 -16.42 -14.31 -11.20
CA ARG A 533 -16.66 -15.76 -11.18
C ARG A 533 -17.81 -16.21 -12.08
N LEU A 534 -18.80 -15.35 -12.31
CA LEU A 534 -20.00 -15.65 -13.09
C LEU A 534 -19.84 -15.47 -14.59
N ASP A 535 -18.85 -14.68 -15.03
CA ASP A 535 -18.57 -14.49 -16.45
C ASP A 535 -17.40 -15.38 -16.92
N PRO A 536 -17.69 -16.63 -17.37
CA PRO A 536 -16.68 -17.51 -17.93
C PRO A 536 -15.99 -16.93 -19.18
N PHE A 537 -16.59 -15.95 -19.87
CA PHE A 537 -15.98 -15.29 -21.02
C PHE A 537 -15.04 -14.16 -20.61
N ALA A 538 -15.27 -13.46 -19.49
CA ALA A 538 -14.33 -12.49 -18.94
C ALA A 538 -13.03 -13.19 -18.48
N SER A 539 -13.15 -14.29 -17.73
CA SER A 539 -11.99 -15.08 -17.29
C SER A 539 -11.26 -15.75 -18.46
N PHE A 540 -12.00 -16.25 -19.46
CA PHE A 540 -11.43 -16.79 -20.70
C PHE A 540 -10.73 -15.71 -21.52
N SER A 541 -11.34 -14.55 -21.74
CA SER A 541 -10.73 -13.44 -22.51
C SER A 541 -9.50 -12.85 -21.81
N LYS A 542 -9.46 -12.82 -20.47
CA LYS A 542 -8.30 -12.43 -19.68
C LYS A 542 -7.15 -13.44 -19.83
N ARG A 543 -7.46 -14.74 -19.73
CA ARG A 543 -6.49 -15.83 -19.97
C ARG A 543 -5.98 -15.85 -21.42
N GLU A 544 -6.84 -15.57 -22.38
CA GLU A 544 -6.51 -15.53 -23.81
C GLU A 544 -5.63 -14.30 -24.13
N ARG A 545 -5.93 -13.13 -23.56
CA ARG A 545 -5.04 -11.95 -23.61
C ARG A 545 -3.68 -12.24 -22.98
N GLN A 546 -3.65 -12.99 -21.88
CA GLN A 546 -2.41 -13.36 -21.19
C GLN A 546 -1.59 -14.38 -21.99
N ARG A 547 -2.23 -15.36 -22.65
CA ARG A 547 -1.56 -16.27 -23.60
C ARG A 547 -0.97 -15.52 -24.78
N ARG A 548 -1.73 -14.59 -25.39
CA ARG A 548 -1.23 -13.73 -26.47
C ARG A 548 -0.07 -12.85 -26.01
N TYR A 549 -0.17 -12.27 -24.82
CA TYR A 549 0.92 -11.51 -24.20
C TYR A 549 2.17 -12.35 -23.98
N LEU A 550 2.04 -13.60 -23.50
CA LEU A 550 3.17 -14.49 -23.31
C LEU A 550 3.79 -14.95 -24.64
N SER A 551 2.98 -15.13 -25.69
CA SER A 551 3.43 -15.50 -27.04
C SER A 551 4.13 -14.37 -27.80
N LEU A 552 4.06 -13.12 -27.32
CA LEU A 552 4.73 -11.98 -27.95
C LEU A 552 6.25 -12.04 -27.75
N SER A 553 6.98 -11.62 -28.78
CA SER A 553 8.44 -11.48 -28.75
C SER A 553 8.86 -10.51 -27.64
N PRO A 554 10.06 -10.67 -27.02
CA PRO A 554 10.55 -9.75 -26.01
C PRO A 554 10.54 -8.27 -26.45
N TRP A 555 10.80 -8.00 -27.73
CA TRP A 555 10.77 -6.66 -28.32
C TRP A 555 9.35 -6.10 -28.48
N ASP A 556 8.39 -6.95 -28.81
CA ASP A 556 6.98 -6.56 -28.89
C ASP A 556 6.42 -6.25 -27.50
N LYS A 557 6.85 -6.99 -26.47
CA LYS A 557 6.49 -6.74 -25.07
C LYS A 557 7.03 -5.38 -24.60
N ALA A 558 8.27 -5.04 -24.95
CA ALA A 558 8.87 -3.75 -24.64
C ALA A 558 8.16 -2.59 -25.36
N THR A 559 7.76 -2.80 -26.62
CA THR A 559 7.02 -1.79 -27.39
C THR A 559 5.60 -1.60 -26.84
N LEU A 560 4.93 -2.69 -26.43
CA LEU A 560 3.61 -2.64 -25.80
C LEU A 560 3.64 -2.01 -24.41
N SER A 561 4.68 -2.27 -23.61
CA SER A 561 4.83 -1.60 -22.31
C SER A 561 5.10 -0.11 -22.50
N MET A 562 5.97 0.27 -23.43
CA MET A 562 6.24 1.67 -23.76
C MET A 562 5.00 2.38 -24.31
N GLY A 563 4.26 1.74 -25.22
CA GLY A 563 3.00 2.26 -25.75
C GLY A 563 1.93 2.43 -24.67
N ARG A 564 1.82 1.48 -23.73
CA ARG A 564 0.87 1.57 -22.61
C ARG A 564 1.22 2.71 -21.65
N VAL A 565 2.52 2.95 -21.38
CA VAL A 565 2.99 4.09 -20.56
C VAL A 565 2.68 5.43 -21.23
N ILE A 566 2.88 5.54 -22.55
CA ILE A 566 2.56 6.76 -23.31
C ILE A 566 1.04 7.02 -23.32
N LEU A 567 0.22 5.97 -23.44
CA LEU A 567 -1.24 6.06 -23.49
C LEU A 567 -1.89 6.25 -22.11
N SER A 568 -1.26 5.76 -21.03
CA SER A 568 -1.85 5.82 -19.68
C SER A 568 -1.68 7.19 -19.01
N ASN A 569 -0.64 7.96 -19.38
CA ASN A 569 -0.33 9.23 -18.74
C ASN A 569 -0.60 10.42 -19.68
N LYS A 570 -1.42 11.37 -19.22
CA LYS A 570 -1.76 12.60 -19.96
C LYS A 570 -0.50 13.41 -20.31
N MET A 571 0.48 13.48 -19.41
CA MET A 571 1.75 14.18 -19.63
C MET A 571 2.64 13.45 -20.64
N ALA A 572 2.73 12.12 -20.56
CA ALA A 572 3.50 11.32 -21.51
C ALA A 572 2.94 11.43 -22.94
N ARG A 573 1.61 11.47 -23.08
CA ARG A 573 0.94 11.70 -24.37
C ARG A 573 1.26 13.10 -24.94
N THR A 574 1.27 14.13 -24.11
CA THR A 574 1.64 15.49 -24.53
C THR A 574 3.11 15.56 -24.97
N ILE A 575 4.03 14.95 -24.20
CA ILE A 575 5.45 14.90 -24.55
C ILE A 575 5.66 14.13 -25.86
N ALA A 576 5.01 12.98 -26.04
CA ALA A 576 5.10 12.19 -27.27
C ALA A 576 4.56 12.97 -28.48
N PHE A 577 3.49 13.75 -28.31
CA PHE A 577 2.95 14.62 -29.36
C PHE A 577 3.92 15.74 -29.76
N PHE A 578 4.54 16.43 -28.80
CA PHE A 578 5.55 17.44 -29.12
C PHE A 578 6.82 16.83 -29.71
N TYR A 579 7.22 15.65 -29.23
CA TYR A 579 8.36 14.91 -29.77
C TYR A 579 8.14 14.51 -31.23
N THR A 580 6.95 14.02 -31.58
CA THR A 580 6.63 13.69 -32.99
C THR A 580 6.61 14.95 -33.85
N ILE A 581 6.02 16.06 -33.39
CA ILE A 581 6.06 17.34 -34.12
C ILE A 581 7.50 17.81 -34.34
N LEU A 582 8.33 17.79 -33.30
CA LEU A 582 9.73 18.20 -33.39
C LEU A 582 10.51 17.34 -34.39
N LEU A 583 10.27 16.02 -34.37
CA LEU A 583 10.88 15.10 -35.33
C LEU A 583 10.43 15.41 -36.76
N HIS A 584 9.14 15.68 -36.99
CA HIS A 584 8.64 16.08 -38.31
C HIS A 584 9.23 17.41 -38.77
N CYS A 585 9.35 18.41 -37.87
CA CYS A 585 10.02 19.68 -38.17
C CYS A 585 11.50 19.47 -38.53
N LEU A 586 12.20 18.59 -37.81
CA LEU A 586 13.60 18.26 -38.08
C LEU A 586 13.74 17.60 -39.46
N VAL A 587 12.91 16.60 -39.76
CA VAL A 587 12.88 15.96 -41.08
C VAL A 587 12.61 16.99 -42.18
N PHE A 588 11.64 17.89 -41.97
CA PHE A 588 11.32 18.95 -42.92
C PHE A 588 12.49 19.93 -43.12
N LEU A 589 13.19 20.30 -42.06
CA LEU A 589 14.39 21.16 -42.15
C LEU A 589 15.53 20.48 -42.91
N VAL A 590 15.74 19.18 -42.69
CA VAL A 590 16.74 18.40 -43.44
C VAL A 590 16.37 18.37 -44.92
N LEU A 591 15.11 18.03 -45.24
CA LEU A 591 14.62 18.00 -46.62
C LEU A 591 14.67 19.38 -47.30
N TYR A 592 14.33 20.44 -46.56
CA TYR A 592 14.43 21.82 -47.02
C TYR A 592 15.88 22.19 -47.32
N LYS A 593 16.82 21.86 -46.43
CA LYS A 593 18.24 22.13 -46.64
C LYS A 593 18.79 21.37 -47.85
N THR A 594 18.41 20.10 -48.02
CA THR A 594 18.83 19.32 -49.19
C THR A 594 18.26 19.89 -50.48
N ALA A 595 16.97 20.24 -50.51
CA ALA A 595 16.32 20.83 -51.67
C ALA A 595 16.90 22.21 -52.02
N TRP A 596 17.18 23.04 -51.01
CA TRP A 596 17.80 24.35 -51.18
C TRP A 596 19.23 24.24 -51.72
N SER A 597 20.04 23.32 -51.17
CA SER A 597 21.40 23.07 -51.67
C SER A 597 21.39 22.58 -53.11
N GLU A 598 20.42 21.73 -53.48
CA GLU A 598 20.28 21.25 -54.84
C GLU A 598 19.84 22.38 -55.79
N SER A 599 18.90 23.24 -55.36
CA SER A 599 18.47 24.41 -56.14
C SER A 599 19.64 25.35 -56.43
N ILE A 600 20.45 25.71 -55.42
CA ILE A 600 21.63 26.56 -55.61
C ILE A 600 22.62 25.92 -56.60
N GLY A 601 22.80 24.60 -56.51
CA GLY A 601 23.64 23.87 -57.47
C GLY A 601 23.14 24.00 -58.91
N ARG A 602 21.82 23.87 -59.12
CA ARG A 602 21.19 24.06 -60.44
C ARG A 602 21.31 25.50 -60.93
N ASP A 603 21.08 26.49 -60.06
CA ASP A 603 21.19 27.91 -60.41
C ASP A 603 22.63 28.30 -60.77
N CYS A 604 23.62 27.76 -60.06
CA CYS A 604 25.03 27.95 -60.37
C CYS A 604 25.40 27.32 -61.73
N ALA A 605 24.92 26.10 -62.00
CA ALA A 605 25.12 25.45 -63.29
C ALA A 605 24.47 26.22 -64.44
N ALA A 606 23.23 26.70 -64.25
CA ALA A 606 22.52 27.54 -65.22
C ALA A 606 23.23 28.87 -65.46
N TYR A 607 23.74 29.51 -64.40
CA TYR A 607 24.52 30.74 -64.50
C TYR A 607 25.84 30.53 -65.25
N CYS A 608 26.57 29.45 -64.95
CA CYS A 608 27.78 29.06 -65.66
C CYS A 608 27.51 28.78 -67.15
N ALA A 609 26.44 28.04 -67.46
CA ALA A 609 26.02 27.75 -68.83
C ALA A 609 25.66 29.04 -69.59
N LYS A 610 24.93 29.96 -68.95
CA LYS A 610 24.61 31.28 -69.53
C LYS A 610 25.87 32.09 -69.79
N LYS A 611 26.78 32.17 -68.82
CA LYS A 611 28.05 32.91 -68.98
C LYS A 611 28.94 32.32 -70.07
N TYR A 612 28.95 31.00 -70.21
CA TYR A 612 29.64 30.31 -71.31
C TYR A 612 28.99 30.63 -72.67
N SER A 613 27.66 30.58 -72.76
CA SER A 613 26.91 30.98 -73.97
C SER A 613 27.17 32.45 -74.32
N ASP A 614 27.12 33.37 -73.37
CA ASP A 614 27.42 34.78 -73.57
C ASP A 614 28.87 34.99 -74.04
N HIS A 615 29.83 34.24 -73.49
CA HIS A 615 31.22 34.27 -73.96
C HIS A 615 31.35 33.74 -75.39
N LEU A 616 30.68 32.64 -75.72
CA LEU A 616 30.66 32.08 -77.07
C LEU A 616 30.09 33.09 -78.08
N HIS A 617 28.95 33.70 -77.78
CA HIS A 617 28.36 34.78 -78.60
C HIS A 617 29.32 35.96 -78.78
N ARG A 618 29.97 36.41 -77.69
CA ARG A 618 30.77 37.63 -77.70
C ARG A 618 32.14 37.48 -78.38
N PHE A 619 32.75 36.31 -78.30
CA PHE A 619 34.11 36.06 -78.81
C PHE A 619 34.18 35.14 -80.03
N HIS A 620 33.15 34.34 -80.30
CA HIS A 620 33.16 33.37 -81.40
C HIS A 620 32.07 33.58 -82.45
N GLU A 621 31.04 34.39 -82.21
CA GLU A 621 29.96 34.59 -83.20
C GLU A 621 30.17 35.81 -84.12
N ASN A 622 31.03 36.76 -83.70
CA ASN A 622 31.50 37.87 -84.55
C ASN A 622 32.88 37.61 -85.17
N GLY A 623 33.39 36.38 -85.05
CA GLY A 623 34.53 35.87 -85.80
C GLY A 623 34.04 35.40 -87.14
N ASP A 624 34.12 36.30 -88.11
CA ASP A 624 33.96 36.09 -89.54
C ASP A 624 34.33 34.67 -89.98
N ASN A 625 33.43 34.06 -90.75
CA ASN A 625 33.69 32.87 -91.54
C ASN A 625 34.79 33.20 -92.57
N GLY A 626 36.05 33.11 -92.15
CA GLY A 626 37.21 33.23 -93.01
C GLY A 626 38.35 32.37 -92.48
N ASP A 627 38.50 31.18 -93.06
CA ASP A 627 39.72 30.37 -93.06
C ASP A 627 40.16 29.69 -91.75
N MET A 628 39.49 28.61 -91.34
CA MET A 628 40.20 27.52 -90.63
C MET A 628 39.48 26.15 -90.57
N TRP A 629 38.95 25.68 -91.70
CA TRP A 629 38.83 24.25 -91.99
C TRP A 629 39.39 23.97 -93.38
N GLN A 630 40.73 24.04 -93.47
CA GLN A 630 41.56 23.13 -94.25
C GLN A 630 42.45 22.37 -93.29
#